data_AF-A0A392PJY2-F1
#
_entry.id   AF-A0A392PJY2-F1
#
_cell.length_a   1.000
_cell.length_b   1.000
_cell.length_c   1.000
_cell.angle_alpha   90.00
_cell.angle_beta   90.00
_cell.angle_gamma   90.00
#
_symmetry.space_group_name_H-M   'P 1'
#
loop_
_entity.id
_entity.type
_entity.pdbx_description
1 polymer ?
#
loop_
_entity_poly.entity_id
_entity_poly.type
_entity_poly.pdbx_seq_one_letter_code
_entity_poly.pdbx_strand_id
1 'polypeptide(L)' 'GVTKRIGMGMHELAAKVDEYARGMMGPPGSTLFEELGLYYIGPVDGHNIEDLISVLQEVASLDSMGPVLVHVITDENQ' A
#
# COMPACT_ATOMS: atom_id res chain seq x y z
N GLY A 1 -5.62 -25.66 14.99
CA GLY A 1 -6.57 -24.52 14.89
C GLY A 1 -6.17 -23.67 13.71
N VAL A 2 -7.10 -23.42 12.79
CA VAL A 2 -6.89 -22.67 11.53
C VAL A 2 -6.39 -21.24 11.78
N THR A 3 -6.50 -20.76 13.02
CA THR A 3 -6.12 -19.43 13.49
C THR A 3 -4.62 -19.12 13.50
N LYS A 4 -3.72 -20.11 13.56
CA LYS A 4 -2.26 -19.84 13.64
C LYS A 4 -1.59 -19.52 12.30
N ARG A 5 -2.13 -20.00 11.16
CA ARG A 5 -1.55 -19.74 9.82
C ARG A 5 -1.99 -18.41 9.23
N ILE A 6 -3.20 -17.95 9.55
CA ILE A 6 -3.75 -16.67 9.05
C ILE A 6 -3.08 -15.47 9.76
N GLY A 7 -2.72 -15.60 11.03
CA GLY A 7 -2.12 -14.51 11.80
C GLY A 7 -0.75 -14.07 11.31
N MET A 8 0.14 -14.99 10.93
CA MET A 8 1.52 -14.65 10.54
C MET A 8 1.60 -13.82 9.25
N GLY A 9 0.86 -14.20 8.20
CA GLY A 9 0.84 -13.44 6.94
C GLY A 9 0.18 -12.07 7.08
N MET A 10 -0.89 -11.97 7.89
CA MET A 10 -1.56 -10.70 8.17
C MET A 10 -0.66 -9.73 8.97
N HIS A 11 0.18 -10.23 9.89
CA HIS A 11 1.09 -9.38 10.65
C HIS A 11 2.25 -8.84 9.81
N GLU A 12 2.80 -9.65 8.90
CA GLU A 12 3.89 -9.23 8.01
C GLU A 12 3.38 -8.27 6.93
N LEU A 13 2.18 -8.54 6.40
CA LEU A 13 1.43 -7.63 5.56
C LEU A 13 1.17 -6.30 6.27
N ALA A 14 0.58 -6.33 7.46
CA ALA A 14 0.31 -5.14 8.25
C ALA A 14 1.59 -4.37 8.58
N ALA A 15 2.71 -5.05 8.83
CA ALA A 15 3.99 -4.40 9.12
C ALA A 15 4.59 -3.69 7.90
N LYS A 16 4.49 -4.30 6.71
CA LYS A 16 4.99 -3.72 5.46
C LYS A 16 4.09 -2.59 4.96
N VAL A 17 2.78 -2.78 5.10
CA VAL A 17 1.76 -1.72 4.96
C VAL A 17 2.05 -0.56 5.91
N ASP A 18 2.32 -0.83 7.19
CA ASP A 18 2.64 0.19 8.21
C ASP A 18 3.97 0.90 7.91
N GLU A 19 4.88 0.26 7.17
CA GLU A 19 6.12 0.87 6.67
C GLU A 19 5.86 1.85 5.51
N TYR A 20 5.03 1.49 4.52
CA TYR A 20 4.60 2.41 3.46
C TYR A 20 3.70 3.53 4.00
N ALA A 21 2.85 3.19 4.98
CA ALA A 21 2.01 4.11 5.71
C ALA A 21 2.84 5.01 6.66
N ARG A 22 4.03 4.61 7.11
CA ARG A 22 4.87 5.50 7.93
C ARG A 22 5.41 6.72 7.17
N GLY A 23 5.37 6.70 5.83
CA GLY A 23 5.54 7.90 5.00
C GLY A 23 4.45 8.97 5.24
N MET A 24 3.35 8.60 5.92
CA MET A 24 2.21 9.45 6.30
C MET A 24 2.47 10.34 7.53
N MET A 25 3.73 10.62 7.92
CA MET A 25 4.03 11.77 8.80
C MET A 25 3.85 13.10 8.05
N GLY A 26 2.79 13.23 7.26
CA GLY A 26 2.24 14.52 6.83
C GLY A 26 1.33 15.09 7.93
N PRO A 27 0.98 16.38 7.88
CA PRO A 27 0.10 17.00 8.87
C PRO A 27 -1.21 16.22 9.05
N PRO A 28 -1.86 16.27 10.22
CA PRO A 28 -3.14 15.60 10.46
C PRO A 28 -4.19 16.08 9.42
N GLY A 29 -4.76 15.15 8.64
CA GLY A 29 -5.70 15.44 7.53
C GLY A 29 -5.10 15.33 6.12
N SER A 30 -4.03 14.54 5.92
CA SER A 30 -3.18 14.61 4.72
C SER A 30 -3.54 13.69 3.55
N THR A 31 -4.63 12.91 3.56
CA THR A 31 -5.19 12.45 2.28
C THR A 31 -6.71 12.51 2.26
N LEU A 32 -7.22 13.41 1.40
CA LEU A 32 -8.64 13.53 1.04
C LEU A 32 -9.26 12.18 0.62
N PHE A 33 -8.41 11.24 0.22
CA PHE A 33 -8.75 9.93 -0.31
C PHE A 33 -9.18 8.93 0.76
N GLU A 34 -8.66 9.01 1.98
CA GLU A 34 -9.13 8.16 3.09
C GLU A 34 -10.57 8.51 3.50
N GLU A 35 -10.92 9.80 3.49
CA GLU A 35 -12.29 10.26 3.73
C GLU A 35 -13.26 9.78 2.64
N LEU A 36 -12.75 9.50 1.42
CA LEU A 36 -13.51 8.90 0.31
C LEU A 36 -13.60 7.36 0.41
N GLY A 37 -13.02 6.74 1.44
CA GLY A 37 -12.98 5.29 1.62
C GLY A 37 -11.96 4.60 0.72
N LEU A 38 -11.00 5.34 0.17
CA LEU A 38 -9.90 4.79 -0.62
C LEU A 38 -8.73 4.44 0.31
N TYR A 39 -8.14 3.29 0.08
CA TYR A 39 -6.90 2.90 0.74
C TYR A 39 -5.70 3.43 -0.04
N TYR A 40 -4.86 4.27 0.57
CA TYR A 40 -3.74 4.93 -0.10
C TYR A 40 -2.41 4.18 0.10
N ILE A 41 -1.62 4.02 -0.97
CA ILE A 41 -0.29 3.39 -0.96
C ILE A 41 0.69 4.26 -1.77
N GLY A 42 1.82 4.66 -1.18
CA GLY A 42 2.91 5.36 -1.89
C GLY A 42 3.52 6.53 -1.10
N PRO A 43 4.43 7.33 -1.69
CA PRO A 43 4.86 7.30 -3.10
C PRO A 43 5.77 6.11 -3.45
N VAL A 44 5.56 5.52 -4.62
CA VAL A 44 6.39 4.43 -5.20
C VAL A 44 7.17 4.96 -6.39
N ASP A 45 8.43 4.57 -6.56
CA ASP A 45 9.21 4.88 -7.78
C ASP A 45 8.65 4.08 -8.97
N GLY A 46 8.15 4.79 -9.97
CA GLY A 46 7.58 4.21 -11.19
C GLY A 46 8.61 3.60 -12.14
N HIS A 47 9.90 3.81 -11.90
CA HIS A 47 10.98 3.24 -12.71
C HIS A 47 11.53 1.95 -12.09
N ASN A 48 11.16 1.63 -10.84
CA ASN A 48 11.49 0.35 -10.22
C ASN A 48 10.36 -0.67 -10.45
N ILE A 49 10.51 -1.46 -11.51
CA ILE A 49 9.55 -2.51 -11.89
C ILE A 49 9.39 -3.57 -10.79
N GLU A 50 10.44 -3.90 -10.02
CA GLU A 50 10.34 -4.89 -8.95
C GLU A 50 9.45 -4.39 -7.80
N ASP A 51 9.56 -3.10 -7.46
CA ASP A 51 8.71 -2.46 -6.45
C ASP A 51 7.26 -2.38 -6.94
N LEU A 52 7.05 -1.98 -8.20
CA LEU A 52 5.71 -1.93 -8.80
C LEU A 52 5.04 -3.29 -8.83
N ILE A 53 5.74 -4.34 -9.25
CA ILE A 53 5.21 -5.71 -9.25
C ILE A 53 4.84 -6.12 -7.83
N SER A 54 5.72 -5.87 -6.86
CA SER A 54 5.46 -6.22 -5.46
C SER A 54 4.24 -5.51 -4.90
N VAL A 55 4.12 -4.21 -5.12
CA VAL A 55 2.97 -3.41 -4.66
C VAL A 55 1.68 -3.84 -5.36
N LEU A 56 1.68 -4.03 -6.67
CA LEU A 56 0.49 -4.42 -7.42
C LEU A 56 0.03 -5.84 -7.12
N GLN A 57 0.96 -6.79 -6.90
CA GLN A 57 0.63 -8.14 -6.45
C GLN A 57 -0.01 -8.14 -5.06
N GLU A 58 0.52 -7.31 -4.15
CA GLU A 58 -0.03 -7.15 -2.82
C GLU A 58 -1.46 -6.62 -2.90
N VAL A 59 -1.68 -5.51 -3.64
CA VAL A 59 -3.00 -4.93 -3.85
C VAL A 59 -3.98 -5.93 -4.47
N ALA A 60 -3.53 -6.71 -5.45
CA ALA A 60 -4.35 -7.74 -6.08
C ALA A 60 -4.72 -8.90 -5.13
N SER A 61 -3.96 -9.12 -4.06
CA SER A 61 -4.26 -10.15 -3.05
C SER A 61 -5.29 -9.69 -2.01
N LEU A 62 -5.59 -8.39 -1.95
CA LEU A 62 -6.54 -7.80 -1.01
C LEU A 62 -7.98 -7.92 -1.53
N ASP A 63 -8.48 -9.16 -1.68
CA ASP A 63 -9.83 -9.47 -2.18
C ASP A 63 -10.99 -8.83 -1.37
N SER A 64 -10.71 -8.37 -0.14
CA SER A 64 -11.70 -7.78 0.78
C SER A 64 -11.46 -6.32 1.12
N MET A 65 -10.45 -5.67 0.55
CA MET A 65 -10.27 -4.23 0.73
C MET A 65 -11.12 -3.43 -0.26
N GLY A 66 -11.58 -2.26 0.17
CA GLY A 66 -12.22 -1.28 -0.70
C GLY A 66 -11.26 -0.77 -1.78
N PRO A 67 -11.65 0.26 -2.56
CA PRO A 67 -10.84 0.73 -3.66
C PRO A 67 -9.48 1.24 -3.16
N VAL A 68 -8.41 0.95 -3.92
CA VAL A 68 -7.03 1.29 -3.56
C VAL A 68 -6.47 2.35 -4.51
N LEU A 69 -5.79 3.36 -3.96
CA LEU A 69 -5.08 4.40 -4.68
C LEU A 69 -3.57 4.21 -4.48
N VAL A 70 -2.86 3.85 -5.55
CA VAL A 70 -1.40 3.76 -5.55
C VAL A 70 -0.80 5.02 -6.16
N HIS A 71 -0.01 5.76 -5.40
CA HIS A 71 0.70 6.95 -5.85
C HIS A 71 2.08 6.57 -6.37
N VAL A 72 2.25 6.63 -7.70
CA VAL A 72 3.51 6.32 -8.38
C VAL A 72 4.14 7.62 -8.89
N ILE A 73 5.43 7.79 -8.64
CA ILE A 73 6.23 8.91 -9.12
C ILE A 73 6.99 8.48 -10.37
N THR A 74 6.81 9.19 -11.48
CA THR A 74 7.53 8.96 -12.73
C THR A 74 8.26 10.23 -13.18
N ASP A 75 9.46 10.08 -13.74
CA ASP A 75 10.14 11.08 -14.56
C ASP A 75 9.83 10.85 -16.05
N GLU A 76 9.50 11.91 -16.79
CA GLU A 76 9.25 11.84 -18.23
C GLU A 76 10.51 11.51 -19.05
N ASN A 77 11.69 11.74 -18.48
CA ASN A 77 12.97 11.67 -19.18
C ASN A 77 13.77 10.38 -18.91
N GLN A 78 13.14 9.38 -18.29
CA GLN A 78 13.70 8.04 -18.14
C GLN A 78 13.03 7.01 -19.07
#